data_AF-A0A2X2BMB3-F1
#
_entry.id   AF-A0A2X2BMB3-F1
#
_cell.length_a   1.000
_cell.length_b   1.000
_cell.length_c   1.000
_cell.angle_alpha   90.00
_cell.angle_beta   90.00
_cell.angle_gamma   90.00
#
_symmetry.space_group_name_H-M   'P 1'
#
loop_
_entity.id
_entity.type
_entity.pdbx_description
1 polymer ?
#
loop_
_entity_poly.entity_id
_entity_poly.type
_entity_poly.pdbx_seq_one_letter_code
_entity_poly.pdbx_strand_id
1 'polypeptide(L)'
;MHIIKSLKSTGKGAIILPHGVLFRGNAEARIRENLIKQGYIKGIIGLPANLFYGTGIPACIIVIDKEHAQARESIFMVDASKGFIKDGNKNRLRSQDIYKIVEVFTKQLEQPHFSRMVPLSEIVANDYNLNIPRYIDSSEPEDLHDLSAHLQGGIPNRDIDALERYWQIFPSIRAALFKPAREGYSEALVKASEVKNTILNHDEFKPVLRRIACSIITFGLTHLI
;
A
#
# COMPACT_ATOMS: atom_id res chain seq x y z
N MET A 1 10.87 -25.33 -2.97
CA MET A 1 10.53 -26.71 -2.53
C MET A 1 11.24 -27.14 -1.26
N HIS A 2 12.56 -26.95 -1.11
CA HIS A 2 13.31 -27.31 0.10
C HIS A 2 12.64 -26.82 1.41
N ILE A 3 12.34 -25.52 1.49
CA ILE A 3 11.74 -24.89 2.69
C ILE A 3 10.42 -25.57 3.08
N ILE A 4 9.53 -25.84 2.12
CA ILE A 4 8.22 -26.45 2.36
C ILE A 4 8.35 -27.88 2.89
N LYS A 5 9.37 -28.62 2.42
CA LYS A 5 9.67 -29.97 2.89
C LYS A 5 10.28 -29.97 4.30
N SER A 6 11.09 -28.96 4.62
CA SER A 6 11.69 -28.80 5.96
C SER A 6 10.71 -28.33 7.03
N LEU A 7 9.59 -27.69 6.65
CA LEU A 7 8.57 -27.23 7.59
C LEU A 7 7.72 -28.41 8.14
N LYS A 8 7.50 -28.38 9.46
CA LYS A 8 6.51 -29.24 10.15
C LYS A 8 5.11 -29.09 9.56
N SER A 9 4.20 -30.01 9.86
CA SER A 9 2.79 -29.94 9.41
C SER A 9 2.06 -28.69 9.91
N THR A 10 2.41 -28.17 11.09
CA THR A 10 1.91 -26.90 11.66
C THR A 10 2.88 -25.73 11.45
N GLY A 11 3.92 -25.95 10.64
CA GLY A 11 4.99 -24.99 10.41
C GLY A 11 4.53 -23.79 9.59
N LYS A 12 5.06 -22.63 9.95
CA LYS A 12 4.89 -21.36 9.23
C LYS A 12 6.24 -20.88 8.74
N GLY A 13 6.27 -20.16 7.63
CA GLY A 13 7.49 -19.59 7.08
C GLY A 13 7.22 -18.42 6.14
N ALA A 14 8.20 -17.56 5.95
CA ALA A 14 8.16 -16.47 4.99
C ALA A 14 9.42 -16.52 4.13
N ILE A 15 9.26 -16.34 2.81
CA ILE A 15 10.35 -16.51 1.85
C ILE A 15 10.32 -15.35 0.87
N ILE A 16 11.45 -14.67 0.71
CA ILE A 16 11.63 -13.62 -0.29
C ILE A 16 12.03 -14.26 -1.62
N LEU A 17 11.32 -13.93 -2.69
CA LEU A 17 11.54 -14.45 -4.04
C LEU A 17 11.32 -13.33 -5.08
N PRO A 18 11.94 -13.41 -6.28
CA PRO A 18 11.57 -12.56 -7.40
C PRO A 18 10.12 -12.82 -7.85
N HIS A 19 9.44 -11.79 -8.40
CA HIS A 19 8.03 -11.93 -8.83
C HIS A 19 7.77 -13.05 -9.85
N GLY A 20 8.77 -13.46 -10.63
CA GLY A 20 8.59 -14.46 -11.68
C GLY A 20 7.95 -15.77 -11.21
N VAL A 21 8.21 -16.20 -9.96
CA VAL A 21 7.60 -17.42 -9.40
C VAL A 21 6.07 -17.36 -9.33
N LEU A 22 5.50 -16.15 -9.31
CA LEU A 22 4.06 -15.92 -9.22
C LEU A 22 3.33 -16.19 -10.54
N PHE A 23 4.01 -16.11 -11.69
CA PHE A 23 3.33 -16.11 -12.99
C PHE A 23 4.04 -16.88 -14.10
N ARG A 24 5.32 -17.25 -13.95
CA ARG A 24 6.02 -18.01 -14.99
C ARG A 24 5.35 -19.38 -15.20
N GLY A 25 5.39 -19.82 -16.46
CA GLY A 25 4.74 -21.02 -16.96
C GLY A 25 5.50 -22.32 -16.68
N ASN A 26 5.19 -23.35 -17.48
CA ASN A 26 5.89 -24.64 -17.51
C ASN A 26 5.96 -25.33 -16.13
N ALA A 27 7.14 -25.80 -15.73
CA ALA A 27 7.35 -26.51 -14.48
C ALA A 27 7.00 -25.64 -13.25
N GLU A 28 7.27 -24.33 -13.29
CA GLU A 28 6.95 -23.41 -12.19
C GLU A 28 5.44 -23.25 -12.01
N ALA A 29 4.66 -23.24 -13.10
CA ALA A 29 3.19 -23.20 -13.02
C ALA A 29 2.63 -24.44 -12.31
N ARG A 30 3.12 -25.64 -12.65
CA ARG A 30 2.71 -26.89 -11.99
C ARG A 30 3.05 -26.90 -10.51
N ILE A 31 4.22 -26.37 -10.13
CA ILE A 31 4.60 -26.26 -8.72
C ILE A 31 3.65 -25.30 -8.01
N ARG A 32 3.42 -24.11 -8.58
CA ARG A 32 2.55 -23.09 -8.00
C ARG A 32 1.12 -23.60 -7.81
N GLU A 33 0.54 -24.21 -8.84
CA GLU A 33 -0.78 -24.84 -8.78
C GLU A 33 -0.88 -25.86 -7.64
N ASN A 34 0.11 -26.75 -7.50
CA ASN A 34 0.13 -27.73 -6.40
C ASN A 34 0.21 -27.07 -5.02
N LEU A 35 0.99 -26.01 -4.86
CA LEU A 35 1.09 -25.27 -3.59
C LEU A 35 -0.22 -24.56 -3.22
N ILE A 36 -0.92 -24.03 -4.22
CA ILE A 36 -2.24 -23.41 -4.06
C ILE A 36 -3.28 -24.46 -3.68
N LYS A 37 -3.32 -25.59 -4.40
CA LYS A 37 -4.26 -26.70 -4.12
C LYS A 37 -4.06 -27.34 -2.74
N GLN A 38 -2.83 -27.40 -2.27
CA GLN A 38 -2.53 -27.85 -0.90
C GLN A 38 -2.85 -26.78 0.16
N GLY A 39 -3.22 -25.58 -0.27
CA GLY A 39 -3.53 -24.43 0.57
C GLY A 39 -2.32 -23.86 1.30
N TYR A 40 -1.08 -24.19 0.91
CA TYR A 40 0.11 -23.81 1.70
C TYR A 40 0.44 -22.33 1.65
N ILE A 41 0.04 -21.63 0.59
CA ILE A 41 0.25 -20.19 0.46
C ILE A 41 -0.84 -19.48 1.27
N LYS A 42 -0.46 -18.82 2.36
CA LYS A 42 -1.37 -18.01 3.18
C LYS A 42 -1.55 -16.60 2.58
N GLY A 43 -0.46 -16.06 2.04
CA GLY A 43 -0.48 -14.73 1.48
C GLY A 43 0.79 -14.35 0.74
N ILE A 44 0.69 -13.26 -0.01
CA ILE A 44 1.75 -12.71 -0.84
C ILE A 44 1.87 -11.22 -0.57
N ILE A 45 3.10 -10.74 -0.36
CA ILE A 45 3.39 -9.33 -0.16
C ILE A 45 4.35 -8.88 -1.27
N GLY A 46 3.90 -8.05 -2.19
CA GLY A 46 4.75 -7.40 -3.19
C GLY A 46 5.56 -6.28 -2.56
N LEU A 47 6.87 -6.27 -2.80
CA LEU A 47 7.79 -5.27 -2.27
C LEU A 47 8.18 -4.25 -3.35
N PRO A 48 8.70 -3.07 -2.94
CA PRO A 48 9.26 -2.10 -3.88
C PRO A 48 10.37 -2.68 -4.76
N ALA A 49 10.48 -2.17 -5.98
CA ALA A 49 11.66 -2.34 -6.83
C ALA A 49 12.92 -1.74 -6.17
N ASN A 50 14.12 -2.08 -6.64
CA ASN A 50 15.39 -1.51 -6.17
C ASN A 50 15.61 -1.58 -4.64
N LEU A 51 14.99 -2.55 -3.95
CA LEU A 51 15.12 -2.73 -2.50
C LEU A 51 16.41 -3.47 -2.11
N PHE A 52 16.87 -4.40 -2.95
CA PHE A 52 18.01 -5.27 -2.66
C PHE A 52 19.31 -4.78 -3.32
N TYR A 53 20.44 -5.15 -2.73
CA TYR A 53 21.75 -4.93 -3.34
C TYR A 53 21.94 -5.86 -4.54
N GLY A 54 22.50 -5.36 -5.64
CA GLY A 54 22.88 -6.19 -6.80
C GLY A 54 21.76 -6.48 -7.80
N THR A 55 20.51 -6.08 -7.55
CA THR A 55 19.42 -6.17 -8.54
C THR A 55 18.34 -5.11 -8.30
N GLY A 56 17.80 -4.57 -9.39
CA GLY A 56 16.65 -3.67 -9.35
C GLY A 56 15.29 -4.38 -9.40
N ILE A 57 15.29 -5.70 -9.58
CA ILE A 57 14.08 -6.48 -9.83
C ILE A 57 13.18 -6.46 -8.57
N PRO A 58 11.87 -6.20 -8.73
CA PRO A 58 10.90 -6.33 -7.64
C PRO A 58 10.88 -7.75 -7.06
N ALA A 59 10.77 -7.83 -5.74
CA ALA A 59 10.64 -9.08 -5.02
C ALA A 59 9.29 -9.15 -4.30
N CYS A 60 8.87 -10.35 -3.96
CA CYS A 60 7.71 -10.60 -3.12
C CYS A 60 8.09 -11.50 -1.95
N ILE A 61 7.35 -11.38 -0.85
CA ILE A 61 7.35 -12.34 0.23
C ILE A 61 6.18 -13.29 0.02
N ILE A 62 6.47 -14.59 -0.06
CA ILE A 62 5.44 -15.63 0.02
C ILE A 62 5.39 -16.13 1.45
N VAL A 63 4.22 -15.99 2.08
CA VAL A 63 3.96 -16.48 3.43
C VAL A 63 3.32 -17.86 3.33
N ILE A 64 4.01 -18.84 3.89
CA ILE A 64 3.61 -20.24 3.94
C ILE A 64 3.05 -20.54 5.33
N ASP A 65 1.88 -21.18 5.36
CA ASP A 65 1.25 -21.66 6.59
C ASP A 65 0.64 -23.03 6.35
N LYS A 66 1.31 -24.08 6.83
CA LYS A 66 0.81 -25.46 6.68
C LYS A 66 -0.29 -25.78 7.71
N GLU A 67 -0.40 -24.97 8.76
CA GLU A 67 -1.48 -25.09 9.71
C GLU A 67 -2.80 -24.69 9.05
N HIS A 68 -3.81 -25.56 9.23
CA HIS A 68 -5.15 -25.42 8.63
C HIS A 68 -5.15 -25.23 7.11
N ALA A 69 -4.11 -25.66 6.39
CA ALA A 69 -3.98 -25.39 4.97
C ALA A 69 -5.13 -25.96 4.12
N GLN A 70 -5.66 -27.13 4.48
CA GLN A 70 -6.76 -27.77 3.76
C GLN A 70 -8.09 -27.01 3.84
N ALA A 71 -8.27 -26.13 4.83
CA ALA A 71 -9.47 -25.31 4.98
C ALA A 71 -9.32 -23.92 4.33
N ARG A 72 -8.21 -23.66 3.64
CA ARG A 72 -7.91 -22.33 3.10
C ARG A 72 -8.56 -22.15 1.73
N GLU A 73 -9.50 -21.21 1.65
CA GLU A 73 -10.26 -20.90 0.44
C GLU A 73 -9.83 -19.61 -0.25
N SER A 74 -8.83 -18.91 0.30
CA SER A 74 -8.35 -17.64 -0.23
C SER A 74 -6.86 -17.41 0.08
N ILE A 75 -6.25 -16.49 -0.67
CA ILE A 75 -4.89 -16.00 -0.46
C ILE A 75 -4.96 -14.50 -0.20
N PHE A 76 -4.38 -14.05 0.92
CA PHE A 76 -4.33 -12.62 1.22
C PHE A 76 -3.16 -11.96 0.48
N MET A 77 -3.45 -10.98 -0.37
CA MET A 77 -2.45 -10.28 -1.16
C MET A 77 -2.27 -8.84 -0.69
N VAL A 78 -1.03 -8.37 -0.67
CA VAL A 78 -0.64 -7.00 -0.35
C VAL A 78 0.29 -6.48 -1.44
N ASP A 79 -0.04 -5.34 -2.04
CA ASP A 79 0.85 -4.57 -2.91
C ASP A 79 1.49 -3.42 -2.12
N ALA A 80 2.71 -3.64 -1.62
CA ALA A 80 3.49 -2.62 -0.95
C ALA A 80 4.53 -1.96 -1.86
N SER A 81 4.41 -2.11 -3.18
CA SER A 81 5.40 -1.63 -4.16
C SER A 81 5.66 -0.13 -4.11
N LYS A 82 4.67 0.66 -3.67
CA LYS A 82 4.74 2.14 -3.57
C LYS A 82 5.19 2.66 -2.19
N GLY A 83 5.22 1.81 -1.16
CA GLY A 83 5.51 2.23 0.22
C GLY A 83 7.01 2.27 0.52
N PHE A 84 7.73 3.30 0.09
CA PHE A 84 9.17 3.43 0.34
C PHE A 84 9.65 4.89 0.33
N ILE A 85 10.91 5.08 0.71
CA ILE A 85 11.66 6.31 0.44
C ILE A 85 12.81 6.02 -0.52
N LYS A 86 13.07 6.94 -1.46
CA LYS A 86 14.27 6.87 -2.30
C LYS A 86 15.51 7.15 -1.45
N ASP A 87 16.51 6.30 -1.59
CA ASP A 87 17.79 6.33 -0.90
C ASP A 87 18.90 6.15 -1.94
N GLY A 88 19.26 7.26 -2.59
CA GLY A 88 20.12 7.27 -3.76
C GLY A 88 19.50 6.51 -4.94
N ASN A 89 20.20 5.47 -5.43
CA ASN A 89 19.71 4.59 -6.49
C ASN A 89 18.83 3.43 -5.99
N LYS A 90 18.49 3.42 -4.69
CA LYS A 90 17.71 2.36 -4.06
C LYS A 90 16.43 2.89 -3.45
N ASN A 91 15.57 1.95 -3.13
CA ASN A 91 14.39 2.19 -2.32
C ASN A 91 14.62 1.57 -0.94
N ARG A 92 14.19 2.26 0.10
CA ARG A 92 14.26 1.78 1.48
C ARG A 92 12.87 1.81 2.09
N LEU A 93 12.51 0.73 2.77
CA LEU A 93 11.31 0.69 3.60
C LEU A 93 11.57 1.49 4.88
N ARG A 94 10.70 2.45 5.19
CA ARG A 94 10.70 3.15 6.48
C ARG A 94 9.98 2.29 7.51
N SER A 95 10.18 2.58 8.79
CA SER A 95 9.50 1.86 9.88
C SER A 95 7.97 1.90 9.74
N GLN A 96 7.41 3.03 9.31
CA GLN A 96 5.97 3.16 9.05
C GLN A 96 5.47 2.25 7.91
N ASP A 97 6.29 2.03 6.87
CA ASP A 97 5.92 1.19 5.73
C ASP A 97 5.87 -0.27 6.18
N ILE A 98 6.87 -0.71 6.94
CA ILE A 98 6.92 -2.05 7.54
C ILE A 98 5.74 -2.26 8.49
N TYR A 99 5.47 -1.31 9.39
CA TYR A 99 4.36 -1.41 10.34
C TYR A 99 3.02 -1.55 9.62
N LYS A 100 2.77 -0.72 8.59
CA LYS A 100 1.55 -0.81 7.79
C LYS A 100 1.40 -2.19 7.14
N ILE A 101 2.47 -2.71 6.51
CA ILE A 101 2.46 -4.04 5.88
C ILE A 101 2.13 -5.13 6.91
N VAL A 102 2.81 -5.12 8.06
CA VAL A 102 2.62 -6.11 9.12
C VAL A 102 1.20 -6.04 9.68
N GLU A 103 0.72 -4.84 10.01
CA GLU A 103 -0.63 -4.66 10.56
C GLU A 103 -1.71 -5.15 9.58
N VAL A 104 -1.64 -4.70 8.32
CA VAL A 104 -2.59 -5.08 7.27
C VAL A 104 -2.56 -6.59 7.03
N PHE A 105 -1.37 -7.20 6.99
CA PHE A 105 -1.23 -8.63 6.76
C PHE A 105 -1.73 -9.47 7.94
N THR A 106 -1.34 -9.13 9.17
CA THR A 106 -1.72 -9.89 10.36
C THR A 106 -3.21 -9.81 10.64
N LYS A 107 -3.84 -8.64 10.43
CA LYS A 107 -5.28 -8.43 10.63
C LYS A 107 -6.11 -8.75 9.37
N GLN A 108 -5.47 -9.06 8.24
CA GLN A 108 -6.09 -9.31 6.94
C GLN A 108 -7.04 -8.19 6.50
N LEU A 109 -6.62 -6.94 6.69
CA LEU A 109 -7.44 -5.76 6.37
C LEU A 109 -7.46 -5.53 4.86
N GLU A 110 -8.62 -5.52 4.24
CA GLU A 110 -8.75 -5.13 2.83
C GLU A 110 -8.72 -3.61 2.68
N GLN A 111 -7.82 -3.12 1.83
CA GLN A 111 -7.62 -1.71 1.57
C GLN A 111 -7.56 -1.48 0.05
N PRO A 112 -8.39 -0.58 -0.50
CA PRO A 112 -8.33 -0.24 -1.91
C PRO A 112 -6.90 0.09 -2.36
N HIS A 113 -6.51 -0.45 -3.52
CA HIS A 113 -5.19 -0.25 -4.14
C HIS A 113 -3.99 -0.79 -3.34
N PHE A 114 -4.21 -1.50 -2.23
CA PHE A 114 -3.12 -1.95 -1.35
C PHE A 114 -3.24 -3.41 -0.91
N SER A 115 -4.43 -3.89 -0.54
CA SER A 115 -4.59 -5.26 -0.05
C SER A 115 -5.97 -5.82 -0.36
N ARG A 116 -6.02 -7.12 -0.65
CA ARG A 116 -7.26 -7.82 -0.98
C ARG A 116 -7.18 -9.29 -0.57
N MET A 117 -8.30 -9.82 -0.08
CA MET A 117 -8.49 -11.25 0.09
C MET A 117 -8.96 -11.85 -1.23
N VAL A 118 -8.12 -12.68 -1.87
CA VAL A 118 -8.43 -13.23 -3.19
C VAL A 118 -8.94 -14.67 -3.04
N PRO A 119 -10.19 -14.97 -3.43
CA PRO A 119 -10.72 -16.34 -3.40
C PRO A 119 -9.96 -17.27 -4.34
N LEU A 120 -9.81 -18.54 -3.95
CA LEU A 120 -9.19 -19.56 -4.80
C LEU A 120 -9.94 -19.75 -6.12
N SER A 121 -11.27 -19.58 -6.15
CA SER A 121 -12.05 -19.63 -7.38
C SER A 121 -11.61 -18.58 -8.40
N GLU A 122 -11.32 -17.36 -7.97
CA GLU A 122 -10.79 -16.28 -8.81
C GLU A 122 -9.36 -16.61 -9.30
N ILE A 123 -8.54 -17.23 -8.44
CA ILE A 123 -7.18 -17.66 -8.79
C ILE A 123 -7.20 -18.79 -9.82
N VAL A 124 -8.13 -19.74 -9.69
CA VAL A 124 -8.34 -20.84 -10.65
C VAL A 124 -8.78 -20.28 -12.00
N ALA A 125 -9.71 -19.32 -12.02
CA ALA A 125 -10.14 -18.64 -13.24
C ALA A 125 -9.00 -17.86 -13.94
N ASN A 126 -7.96 -17.49 -13.19
CA ASN A 126 -6.74 -16.83 -13.68
C ASN A 126 -5.59 -17.82 -13.93
N ASP A 127 -5.87 -19.10 -14.18
CA ASP A 127 -4.85 -20.14 -14.47
C ASP A 127 -3.77 -20.27 -13.38
N TYR A 128 -4.17 -20.12 -12.12
CA TYR A 128 -3.29 -20.12 -10.95
C TYR A 128 -2.19 -19.04 -11.02
N ASN A 129 -2.38 -17.98 -11.81
CA ASN A 129 -1.44 -16.87 -11.92
C ASN A 129 -1.57 -15.95 -10.70
N LEU A 130 -0.52 -15.82 -9.90
CA LEU A 130 -0.51 -15.02 -8.67
C LEU A 130 0.10 -13.62 -8.89
N ASN A 131 0.17 -13.12 -10.12
CA ASN A 131 0.66 -11.77 -10.39
C ASN A 131 -0.24 -10.73 -9.71
N ILE A 132 0.29 -10.00 -8.73
CA ILE A 132 -0.46 -9.11 -7.85
C ILE A 132 -1.32 -8.07 -8.61
N PRO A 133 -0.84 -7.41 -9.69
CA PRO A 133 -1.63 -6.46 -10.46
C PRO A 133 -2.90 -7.04 -11.12
N ARG A 134 -3.06 -8.37 -11.19
CA ARG A 134 -4.32 -9.00 -11.65
C ARG A 134 -5.44 -8.90 -10.62
N TYR A 135 -5.09 -8.70 -9.35
CA TYR A 135 -6.03 -8.76 -8.23
C TYR A 135 -6.16 -7.42 -7.49
N ILE A 136 -5.10 -6.62 -7.51
CA ILE A 136 -5.02 -5.31 -6.87
C ILE A 136 -4.58 -4.31 -7.94
N ASP A 137 -5.50 -3.43 -8.34
CA ASP A 137 -5.16 -2.29 -9.16
C ASP A 137 -4.51 -1.22 -8.28
N SER A 138 -3.21 -1.02 -8.42
CA SER A 138 -2.47 0.02 -7.71
C SER A 138 -2.16 1.23 -8.59
N SER A 139 -2.79 1.35 -9.77
CA SER A 139 -2.64 2.52 -10.63
C SER A 139 -3.08 3.80 -9.91
N GLU A 140 -2.46 4.92 -10.28
CA GLU A 140 -2.92 6.22 -9.81
C GLU A 140 -4.14 6.62 -10.65
N PRO A 141 -5.18 7.21 -10.04
CA PRO A 141 -6.27 7.79 -10.79
C PRO A 141 -5.69 8.78 -11.82
N GLU A 142 -6.21 8.77 -13.05
CA GLU A 142 -5.81 9.77 -14.04
C GLU A 142 -6.08 11.18 -13.50
N ASP A 143 -5.10 12.07 -13.69
CA ASP A 143 -5.29 13.49 -13.43
C ASP A 143 -6.35 14.03 -14.40
N LEU A 144 -7.56 14.24 -13.86
CA LEU A 144 -8.67 14.78 -14.64
C LEU A 144 -8.44 16.27 -14.88
N HIS A 145 -7.87 16.60 -16.03
CA HIS A 145 -7.71 17.99 -16.46
C HIS A 145 -9.08 18.64 -16.71
N ASP A 146 -9.37 19.71 -15.96
CA ASP A 146 -10.58 20.51 -16.16
C ASP A 146 -10.30 21.69 -17.10
N LEU A 147 -10.84 21.62 -18.32
CA LEU A 147 -10.68 22.67 -19.34
C LEU A 147 -11.27 24.00 -18.87
N SER A 148 -12.38 23.99 -18.15
CA SER A 148 -13.04 25.21 -17.68
C SER A 148 -12.25 25.87 -16.56
N ALA A 149 -11.61 25.09 -15.68
CA ALA A 149 -10.64 25.61 -14.71
C ALA A 149 -9.43 26.24 -15.41
N HIS A 150 -8.93 25.62 -16.49
CA HIS A 150 -7.79 26.15 -17.23
C HIS A 150 -8.11 27.47 -17.96
N LEU A 151 -9.32 27.58 -18.53
CA LEU A 151 -9.73 28.75 -19.31
C LEU A 151 -10.23 29.91 -18.46
N GLN A 152 -10.92 29.63 -17.36
CA GLN A 152 -11.65 30.64 -16.58
C GLN A 152 -11.17 30.73 -15.12
N GLY A 153 -10.17 29.94 -14.73
CA GLY A 153 -9.67 29.85 -13.37
C GLY A 153 -10.58 29.05 -12.43
N GLY A 154 -10.16 28.98 -11.17
CA GLY A 154 -10.84 28.23 -10.11
C GLY A 154 -10.41 26.76 -10.04
N ILE A 155 -10.75 26.14 -8.90
CA ILE A 155 -10.41 24.76 -8.56
C ILE A 155 -11.73 23.98 -8.53
N PRO A 156 -11.89 22.91 -9.32
CA PRO A 156 -13.08 22.06 -9.27
C PRO A 156 -13.36 21.57 -7.85
N ASN A 157 -14.61 21.69 -7.38
CA ASN A 157 -14.97 21.26 -6.03
C ASN A 157 -14.69 19.75 -5.82
N ARG A 158 -14.82 18.94 -6.88
CA ARG A 158 -14.49 17.50 -6.83
C ARG A 158 -13.05 17.23 -6.35
N ASP A 159 -12.09 18.09 -6.72
CA ASP A 159 -10.67 17.91 -6.39
C ASP A 159 -10.42 18.26 -4.91
N ILE A 160 -11.16 19.25 -4.40
CA ILE A 160 -11.17 19.61 -2.98
C ILE A 160 -11.89 18.52 -2.17
N ASP A 161 -13.03 18.05 -2.63
CA ASP A 161 -13.84 17.02 -1.95
C ASP A 161 -13.15 15.65 -1.95
N ALA A 162 -12.28 15.35 -2.92
CA ALA A 162 -11.45 14.14 -2.90
C ALA A 162 -10.56 14.02 -1.64
N LEU A 163 -10.29 15.15 -0.97
CA LEU A 163 -9.53 15.23 0.28
C LEU A 163 -10.41 15.13 1.55
N GLU A 164 -11.68 14.71 1.44
CA GLU A 164 -12.66 14.64 2.53
C GLU A 164 -12.15 13.99 3.82
N ARG A 165 -11.35 12.91 3.71
CA ARG A 165 -10.77 12.23 4.88
C ARG A 165 -9.91 13.15 5.72
N TYR A 166 -9.21 14.11 5.10
CA TYR A 166 -8.42 15.10 5.81
C TYR A 166 -9.30 16.20 6.41
N TRP A 167 -10.37 16.60 5.71
CA TRP A 167 -11.32 17.60 6.19
C TRP A 167 -12.12 17.12 7.41
N GLN A 168 -12.41 15.83 7.49
CA GLN A 168 -13.03 15.25 8.69
C GLN A 168 -12.14 15.36 9.94
N ILE A 169 -10.82 15.37 9.76
CA ILE A 169 -9.86 15.51 10.85
C ILE A 169 -9.57 16.99 11.14
N PHE A 170 -9.50 17.81 10.08
CA PHE A 170 -9.14 19.23 10.13
C PHE A 170 -10.17 20.10 9.38
N PRO A 171 -11.38 20.25 9.93
CA PRO A 171 -12.49 20.86 9.21
C PRO A 171 -12.27 22.34 8.91
N SER A 172 -11.60 23.09 9.79
CA SER A 172 -11.41 24.53 9.58
C SER A 172 -10.26 24.85 8.61
N ILE A 173 -9.32 23.92 8.39
CA ILE A 173 -8.28 24.07 7.36
C ILE A 173 -8.90 24.22 5.96
N ARG A 174 -9.96 23.47 5.66
CA ARG A 174 -10.65 23.57 4.36
C ARG A 174 -11.14 25.00 4.09
N ALA A 175 -11.80 25.61 5.09
CA ALA A 175 -12.32 26.97 5.00
C ALA A 175 -11.21 28.05 4.99
N ALA A 176 -10.05 27.77 5.59
CA ALA A 176 -8.89 28.65 5.54
C ALA A 176 -8.19 28.66 4.17
N LEU A 177 -8.29 27.56 3.41
CA LEU A 177 -7.62 27.41 2.12
C LEU A 177 -8.52 27.75 0.93
N PHE A 178 -9.83 27.56 1.03
CA PHE A 178 -10.74 27.68 -0.11
C PHE A 178 -12.01 28.45 0.24
N LYS A 179 -12.51 29.23 -0.72
CA LYS A 179 -13.86 29.82 -0.69
C LYS A 179 -14.65 29.46 -1.95
N PRO A 180 -15.99 29.39 -1.90
CA PRO A 180 -16.80 29.21 -3.10
C PRO A 180 -16.55 30.32 -4.12
N ALA A 181 -16.51 29.98 -5.40
CA ALA A 181 -16.35 30.94 -6.50
C ALA A 181 -17.55 30.91 -7.45
N ARG A 182 -17.57 29.95 -8.37
CA ARG A 182 -18.67 29.71 -9.33
C ARG A 182 -19.27 28.33 -9.09
N GLU A 183 -20.41 28.04 -9.70
CA GLU A 183 -21.06 26.73 -9.55
C GLU A 183 -20.10 25.59 -9.90
N GLY A 184 -19.84 24.72 -8.92
CA GLY A 184 -18.90 23.59 -9.07
C GLY A 184 -17.41 23.91 -8.87
N TYR A 185 -17.04 25.15 -8.55
CA TYR A 185 -15.63 25.55 -8.34
C TYR A 185 -15.43 26.44 -7.12
N SER A 186 -14.23 26.34 -6.55
CA SER A 186 -13.74 27.16 -5.45
C SER A 186 -12.50 27.96 -5.87
N GLU A 187 -12.21 29.02 -5.14
CA GLU A 187 -11.00 29.82 -5.29
C GLU A 187 -10.06 29.55 -4.10
N ALA A 188 -8.76 29.46 -4.38
CA ALA A 188 -7.75 29.38 -3.33
C ALA A 188 -7.58 30.74 -2.64
N LEU A 189 -7.66 30.75 -1.31
CA LEU A 189 -7.44 31.94 -0.47
C LEU A 189 -5.96 32.25 -0.27
N VAL A 190 -5.09 31.26 -0.52
CA VAL A 190 -3.65 31.36 -0.35
C VAL A 190 -2.93 30.97 -1.63
N LYS A 191 -1.76 31.56 -1.87
CA LYS A 191 -0.91 31.20 -3.00
C LYS A 191 -0.40 29.76 -2.84
N ALA A 192 -0.20 29.04 -3.94
CA ALA A 192 0.30 27.67 -3.93
C ALA A 192 1.60 27.50 -3.13
N SER A 193 2.50 28.49 -3.19
CA SER A 193 3.75 28.53 -2.42
C SER A 193 3.56 28.62 -0.90
N GLU A 194 2.42 29.15 -0.45
CA GLU A 194 2.13 29.43 0.96
C GLU A 194 1.25 28.35 1.60
N VAL A 195 0.55 27.52 0.80
CA VAL A 195 -0.34 26.44 1.28
C VAL A 195 0.30 25.60 2.37
N LYS A 196 1.53 25.12 2.14
CA LYS A 196 2.27 24.29 3.11
C LYS A 196 2.46 25.03 4.42
N ASN A 197 2.85 26.31 4.37
CA ASN A 197 3.12 27.11 5.55
C ASN A 197 1.82 27.40 6.33
N THR A 198 0.73 27.68 5.61
CA THR A 198 -0.60 27.89 6.20
C THR A 198 -1.10 26.65 6.94
N ILE A 199 -0.98 25.46 6.33
CA ILE A 199 -1.38 24.20 6.97
C ILE A 199 -0.53 23.92 8.21
N LEU A 200 0.80 24.04 8.12
CA LEU A 200 1.71 23.74 9.25
C LEU A 200 1.49 24.67 10.45
N ASN A 201 1.08 25.92 10.20
CA ASN A 201 0.80 26.91 11.24
C ASN A 201 -0.67 26.98 11.67
N HIS A 202 -1.53 26.14 11.10
CA HIS A 202 -2.94 26.12 11.47
C HIS A 202 -3.13 25.58 12.88
N ASP A 203 -4.07 26.14 13.64
CA ASP A 203 -4.27 25.81 15.05
C ASP A 203 -4.74 24.37 15.27
N GLU A 204 -5.42 23.77 14.30
CA GLU A 204 -5.77 22.36 14.32
C GLU A 204 -4.57 21.42 14.03
N PHE A 205 -3.58 21.88 13.26
CA PHE A 205 -2.46 21.04 12.81
C PHE A 205 -1.24 21.11 13.74
N LYS A 206 -0.98 22.28 14.35
CA LYS A 206 0.11 22.50 15.32
C LYS A 206 0.14 21.46 16.47
N PRO A 207 -0.99 21.09 17.12
CA PRO A 207 -0.99 20.10 18.19
C PRO A 207 -0.62 18.70 17.70
N VAL A 208 -1.01 18.33 16.48
CA VAL A 208 -0.68 17.04 15.87
C VAL A 208 0.82 16.92 15.62
N LEU A 209 1.46 17.97 15.08
CA LEU A 209 2.91 18.02 14.91
C LEU A 209 3.65 17.85 16.24
N ARG A 210 3.19 18.54 17.31
CA ARG A 210 3.77 18.41 18.64
C ARG A 210 3.65 16.99 19.18
N ARG A 211 2.48 16.36 19.00
CA ARG A 211 2.22 14.99 19.46
C ARG A 211 3.05 13.95 18.70
N ILE A 212 3.15 14.08 17.38
CA ILE A 212 4.01 13.21 16.55
C ILE A 212 5.48 13.36 16.94
N ALA A 213 5.98 14.59 17.10
CA ALA A 213 7.35 14.83 17.54
C ALA A 213 7.62 14.22 18.92
N CYS A 214 6.69 14.35 19.86
CA CYS A 214 6.79 13.76 21.19
C CYS A 214 6.80 12.22 21.11
N SER A 215 5.90 11.60 20.34
CA SER A 215 5.85 10.15 20.16
C SER A 215 7.08 9.58 19.47
N ILE A 216 7.68 10.29 18.50
CA ILE A 216 8.94 9.86 17.85
C ILE A 216 10.10 9.91 18.85
N ILE A 217 10.17 10.93 19.71
CA ILE A 217 11.18 11.02 20.77
C ILE A 217 11.00 9.88 21.79
N THR A 218 9.77 9.62 22.23
CA THR A 218 9.47 8.52 23.16
C THR A 218 9.81 7.16 22.54
N PHE A 219 9.49 6.93 21.26
CA PHE A 219 9.78 5.68 20.55
C PHE A 219 11.28 5.48 20.33
N GLY A 220 12.01 6.55 20.00
CA GLY A 220 13.47 6.53 19.90
C GLY A 220 14.16 6.16 21.22
N LEU A 221 13.63 6.62 22.35
CA LEU A 221 14.16 6.28 23.68
C LEU A 221 13.82 4.86 24.15
N THR A 222 12.75 4.23 23.65
CA THR A 222 12.35 2.86 24.05
C THR A 222 13.01 1.75 23.24
N HIS A 223 13.58 2.06 22.07
CA HIS A 223 14.12 1.05 21.14
C HIS A 223 15.61 1.25 20.80
N LEU A 224 16.31 2.19 21.45
CA LEU A 224 17.77 2.42 21.33
C LEU A 224 18.52 2.33 22.67
N ILE A 225 17.92 1.70 23.70
CA ILE A 225 18.61 1.28 24.93
C ILE A 225 18.44 -0.24 25.06
#